data_AF-A0A973Y2I3-F1
#
_entry.id   AF-A0A973Y2I3-F1
#
_cell.length_a   1.000
_cell.length_b   1.000
_cell.length_c   1.000
_cell.angle_alpha   90.00
_cell.angle_beta   90.00
_cell.angle_gamma   90.00
#
_symmetry.space_group_name_H-M   'P 1'
#
loop_
_entity.id
_entity.type
_entity.pdbx_description
1 polymer ?
#
loop_
_entity_poly.entity_id
_entity_poly.type
_entity_poly.pdbx_seq_one_letter_code
_entity_poly.pdbx_strand_id
1 'polypeptide(L)'
;MNQLLGVLLGGVLTLVGSFGAASLQARHQRKQTRAKDLWDRRASLYLDLLTHLGGRVSFAAGSDQFLIGYGPKTAEDYQLRNQLHARVALFASRETRDLWGKAADAALHLAAETFEGGHYEQFYDRVIIPETSQDPEYTRLVDAAKSAREELIARLRTELEVDHCLSA
;
A
#
# COMPACT_ATOMS: atom_id res chain seq x y z
N MET A 1 41.27 -32.06 50.65
CA MET A 1 40.23 -32.61 49.76
C MET A 1 39.01 -31.69 49.62
N ASN A 2 39.17 -30.35 49.71
CA ASN A 2 38.06 -29.38 49.76
C ASN A 2 38.00 -28.39 48.57
N GLN A 3 38.93 -28.47 47.61
CA GLN A 3 38.97 -27.52 46.47
C GLN A 3 38.13 -27.96 45.25
N LEU A 4 37.69 -29.21 45.18
CA LEU A 4 36.88 -29.74 44.08
C LEU A 4 35.40 -29.31 44.13
N LEU A 5 34.88 -28.96 45.30
CA LEU A 5 33.47 -28.57 45.48
C LEU A 5 33.16 -27.13 45.02
N GLY A 6 34.13 -26.21 45.08
CA GLY A 6 33.94 -24.82 44.68
C GLY A 6 33.81 -24.64 43.15
N VAL A 7 34.50 -25.46 42.37
CA VAL A 7 34.50 -25.39 40.90
C VAL A 7 33.21 -25.97 40.30
N LEU A 8 32.62 -26.97 40.94
CA LEU A 8 31.36 -27.58 40.48
C LEU A 8 30.13 -26.68 40.73
N LEU A 9 30.13 -25.86 41.79
CA LEU A 9 29.06 -24.89 42.06
C LEU A 9 29.13 -23.64 41.16
N GLY A 10 30.34 -23.20 40.78
CA GLY A 10 30.52 -22.10 39.83
C GLY A 10 30.11 -22.44 38.39
N GLY A 11 30.32 -23.70 37.96
CA GLY A 11 29.97 -24.16 36.60
C GLY A 11 28.47 -24.30 36.32
N VAL A 12 27.65 -24.52 37.35
CA VAL A 12 26.19 -24.63 37.20
C VAL A 12 25.53 -23.24 37.05
N LEU A 13 26.08 -22.20 37.68
CA LEU A 13 25.58 -20.82 37.58
C LEU A 13 25.84 -20.18 36.20
N THR A 14 26.96 -20.49 35.55
CA THR A 14 27.27 -20.03 34.19
C THR A 14 26.42 -20.70 33.11
N LEU A 15 26.01 -21.96 33.34
CA LEU A 15 25.05 -22.64 32.47
C LEU A 15 23.65 -22.01 32.55
N VAL A 16 23.15 -21.70 33.75
CA VAL A 16 21.82 -21.05 33.89
C VAL A 16 21.80 -19.64 33.29
N GLY A 17 22.88 -18.87 33.43
CA GLY A 17 23.03 -17.55 32.79
C GLY A 17 23.06 -17.59 31.25
N SER A 18 23.72 -18.61 30.68
CA SER A 18 23.82 -18.76 29.21
C SER A 18 22.51 -19.23 28.56
N PHE A 19 21.74 -20.11 29.22
CA PHE A 19 20.40 -20.48 28.76
C PHE A 19 19.41 -19.30 28.81
N GLY A 20 19.49 -18.45 29.84
CA GLY A 20 18.69 -17.22 29.95
C GLY A 20 18.97 -16.25 28.80
N ALA A 21 20.25 -15.94 28.55
CA ALA A 21 20.67 -15.07 27.45
C ALA A 21 20.31 -15.63 26.07
N ALA A 22 20.51 -16.93 25.83
CA ALA A 22 20.14 -17.59 24.58
C ALA A 22 18.62 -17.52 24.32
N SER A 23 17.80 -17.68 25.36
CA SER A 23 16.34 -17.57 25.24
C SER A 23 15.87 -16.15 24.92
N LEU A 24 16.50 -15.14 25.53
CA LEU A 24 16.26 -13.72 25.26
C LEU A 24 16.69 -13.36 23.83
N GLN A 25 17.85 -13.83 23.40
CA GLN A 25 18.39 -13.61 22.06
C GLN A 25 17.52 -14.30 21.00
N ALA A 26 17.07 -15.54 21.24
CA ALA A 26 16.13 -16.22 20.36
C ALA A 26 14.78 -15.50 20.26
N ARG A 27 14.27 -14.93 21.37
CA ARG A 27 13.06 -14.11 21.36
C ARG A 27 13.25 -12.81 20.57
N HIS A 28 14.40 -12.14 20.74
CA HIS A 28 14.73 -10.93 19.99
C HIS A 28 14.88 -11.22 18.49
N GLN A 29 15.58 -12.29 18.12
CA GLN A 29 15.70 -12.73 16.72
C GLN A 29 14.32 -13.03 16.12
N ARG A 30 13.47 -13.79 16.81
CA ARG A 30 12.09 -14.06 16.33
C ARG A 30 11.28 -12.78 16.13
N LYS A 31 11.40 -11.80 17.03
CA LYS A 31 10.73 -10.50 16.89
C LYS A 31 11.27 -9.73 15.69
N GLN A 32 12.59 -9.69 15.49
CA GLN A 32 13.22 -9.02 14.35
C GLN A 32 12.83 -9.68 13.02
N THR A 33 12.84 -11.01 12.93
CA THR A 33 12.40 -11.74 11.74
C THR A 33 10.94 -11.46 11.40
N ARG A 34 10.05 -11.43 12.40
CA ARG A 34 8.64 -11.08 12.19
C ARG A 34 8.45 -9.64 11.74
N ALA A 35 9.21 -8.70 12.33
CA ALA A 35 9.17 -7.30 11.93
C ALA A 35 9.64 -7.15 10.48
N LYS A 36 10.70 -7.86 10.08
CA LYS A 36 11.20 -7.89 8.71
C LYS A 36 10.17 -8.48 7.73
N ASP A 37 9.58 -9.65 8.03
CA ASP A 37 8.56 -10.27 7.17
C ASP A 37 7.33 -9.36 7.00
N LEU A 38 6.88 -8.71 8.09
CA LEU A 38 5.79 -7.73 8.01
C LEU A 38 6.17 -6.53 7.13
N TRP A 39 7.39 -6.04 7.27
CA TRP A 39 7.90 -4.94 6.46
C TRP A 39 7.98 -5.31 4.98
N ASP A 40 8.56 -6.47 4.65
CA ASP A 40 8.70 -6.94 3.27
C ASP A 40 7.32 -7.12 2.60
N ARG A 41 6.31 -7.63 3.33
CA ARG A 41 4.91 -7.72 2.86
C ARG A 41 4.28 -6.36 2.62
N ARG A 42 4.52 -5.40 3.51
CA ARG A 42 4.03 -4.03 3.38
C ARG A 42 4.68 -3.33 2.19
N ALA A 43 5.99 -3.44 2.02
CA ALA A 43 6.72 -2.84 0.91
C ALA A 43 6.25 -3.41 -0.43
N SER A 44 6.12 -4.74 -0.54
CA SER A 44 5.53 -5.39 -1.72
C SER A 44 4.12 -4.87 -2.01
N LEU A 45 3.25 -4.77 -0.99
CA LEU A 45 1.92 -4.19 -1.17
C LEU A 45 2.00 -2.76 -1.71
N TYR A 46 2.88 -1.91 -1.17
CA TYR A 46 2.95 -0.51 -1.58
C TYR A 46 3.42 -0.35 -3.02
N LEU A 47 4.33 -1.20 -3.48
CA LEU A 47 4.72 -1.28 -4.90
C LEU A 47 3.54 -1.73 -5.78
N ASP A 48 2.77 -2.72 -5.35
CA ASP A 48 1.57 -3.16 -6.08
C ASP A 48 0.52 -2.04 -6.17
N LEU A 49 0.31 -1.31 -5.07
CA LEU A 49 -0.58 -0.14 -5.05
C LEU A 49 -0.10 0.93 -6.03
N LEU A 50 1.18 1.30 -6.00
CA LEU A 50 1.74 2.29 -6.94
C LEU A 50 1.60 1.86 -8.40
N THR A 51 1.77 0.58 -8.67
CA THR A 51 1.64 -0.01 -10.01
C THR A 51 0.20 0.07 -10.53
N HIS A 52 -0.79 -0.14 -9.65
CA HIS A 52 -2.20 -0.19 -10.03
C HIS A 52 -2.99 1.09 -9.75
N LEU A 53 -2.37 2.07 -9.08
CA LEU A 53 -2.95 3.38 -8.81
C LEU A 53 -3.19 4.18 -10.10
N GLY A 54 -2.24 4.16 -11.04
CA GLY A 54 -2.41 4.71 -12.38
C GLY A 54 -2.90 3.64 -13.36
N GLY A 55 -4.21 3.43 -13.44
CA GLY A 55 -4.85 2.63 -14.47
C GLY A 55 -6.07 1.87 -13.94
N ARG A 56 -6.08 0.56 -14.19
CA ARG A 56 -7.22 -0.36 -14.14
C ARG A 56 -8.02 -0.44 -12.83
N VAL A 57 -7.53 0.11 -11.72
CA VAL A 57 -8.12 -0.14 -10.39
C VAL A 57 -8.57 1.14 -9.67
N SER A 58 -7.98 2.29 -10.00
CA SER A 58 -8.24 3.54 -9.28
C SER A 58 -8.27 4.74 -10.23
N PHE A 59 -7.13 5.23 -10.71
CA PHE A 59 -7.07 6.51 -11.43
C PHE A 59 -6.68 6.32 -12.88
N ALA A 60 -7.05 7.26 -13.76
CA ALA A 60 -6.54 7.26 -15.12
C ALA A 60 -5.00 7.33 -15.14
N ALA A 61 -4.37 6.51 -15.99
CA ALA A 61 -2.94 6.63 -16.30
C ALA A 61 -2.73 7.90 -17.14
N GLY A 62 -1.72 8.71 -16.79
CA GLY A 62 -1.50 10.01 -17.43
C GLY A 62 -1.06 9.92 -18.90
N SER A 63 -1.51 10.91 -19.68
CA SER A 63 -1.07 11.40 -21.00
C SER A 63 -0.97 10.46 -22.21
N ASP A 64 -1.17 9.16 -22.10
CA ASP A 64 -1.39 8.36 -23.31
C ASP A 64 -2.79 8.68 -23.85
N GLN A 65 -2.83 9.26 -25.06
CA GLN A 65 -3.97 9.88 -25.76
C GLN A 65 -5.14 8.92 -26.09
N PHE A 66 -5.25 7.80 -25.37
CA PHE A 66 -6.25 6.75 -25.51
C PHE A 66 -6.75 6.36 -24.11
N LEU A 67 -7.60 7.20 -23.51
CA LEU A 67 -7.89 7.21 -22.07
C LEU A 67 -8.55 5.92 -21.53
N ILE A 68 -7.84 5.25 -20.63
CA ILE A 68 -8.40 4.27 -19.69
C ILE A 68 -9.15 5.07 -18.61
N GLY A 69 -10.48 5.21 -18.76
CA GLY A 69 -11.38 5.75 -17.73
C GLY A 69 -11.17 5.21 -16.30
N TYR A 70 -11.68 5.98 -15.34
CA TYR A 70 -11.46 5.81 -13.90
C TYR A 70 -12.04 4.50 -13.35
N GLY A 71 -11.38 3.94 -12.34
CA GLY A 71 -11.85 2.75 -11.61
C GLY A 71 -11.80 1.41 -12.38
N PRO A 72 -12.27 0.33 -11.73
CA PRO A 72 -12.32 -1.01 -12.30
C PRO A 72 -13.39 -1.15 -13.40
N LYS A 73 -13.05 -1.84 -14.50
CA LYS A 73 -13.94 -1.99 -15.67
C LYS A 73 -14.32 -3.44 -15.93
N THR A 74 -13.40 -4.36 -15.72
CA THR A 74 -13.62 -5.80 -15.93
C THR A 74 -13.77 -6.54 -14.61
N ALA A 75 -14.29 -7.77 -14.65
CA ALA A 75 -14.39 -8.62 -13.46
C ALA A 75 -13.02 -8.84 -12.81
N GLU A 76 -11.96 -8.96 -13.62
CA GLU A 76 -10.58 -9.09 -13.16
C GLU A 76 -10.11 -7.81 -12.44
N ASP A 77 -10.49 -6.63 -12.90
CA ASP A 77 -10.15 -5.36 -12.24
C ASP A 77 -10.82 -5.26 -10.86
N TYR A 78 -12.09 -5.65 -10.77
CA TYR A 78 -12.81 -5.71 -9.50
C TYR A 78 -12.18 -6.74 -8.55
N GLN A 79 -11.78 -7.91 -9.06
CA GLN A 79 -11.10 -8.92 -8.27
C GLN A 79 -9.76 -8.39 -7.74
N LEU A 80 -8.96 -7.74 -8.59
CA LEU A 80 -7.70 -7.12 -8.20
C LEU A 80 -7.91 -6.03 -7.15
N ARG A 81 -8.91 -5.15 -7.33
CA ARG A 81 -9.28 -4.13 -6.33
C ARG A 81 -9.58 -4.75 -4.98
N ASN A 82 -10.39 -5.81 -4.94
CA ASN A 82 -10.78 -6.50 -3.71
C ASN A 82 -9.57 -7.18 -3.04
N GLN A 83 -8.69 -7.80 -3.83
CA GLN A 83 -7.44 -8.38 -3.32
C GLN A 83 -6.52 -7.32 -2.70
N LEU A 84 -6.34 -6.18 -3.37
CA LEU A 84 -5.54 -5.06 -2.84
C LEU A 84 -6.18 -4.49 -1.57
N HIS A 85 -7.50 -4.30 -1.55
CA HIS A 85 -8.21 -3.81 -0.37
C HIS A 85 -8.05 -4.75 0.83
N ALA A 86 -8.14 -6.07 0.62
CA ALA A 86 -7.89 -7.06 1.67
C ALA A 86 -6.45 -7.01 2.19
N ARG A 87 -5.46 -6.87 1.30
CA ARG A 87 -4.05 -6.76 1.69
C ARG A 87 -3.76 -5.46 2.44
N VAL A 88 -4.35 -4.34 2.03
CA VAL A 88 -4.28 -3.06 2.74
C VAL A 88 -4.86 -3.17 4.15
N ALA A 89 -5.99 -3.86 4.31
CA ALA A 89 -6.58 -4.10 5.63
C ALA A 89 -5.66 -4.90 6.57
N LEU A 90 -4.81 -5.78 6.02
CA LEU A 90 -3.93 -6.65 6.79
C LEU A 90 -2.54 -6.03 7.07
N PHE A 91 -1.93 -5.39 6.08
CA PHE A 91 -0.50 -5.06 6.12
C PHE A 91 -0.18 -3.57 6.12
N ALA A 92 -1.06 -2.73 5.58
CA ALA A 92 -0.82 -1.29 5.53
C ALA A 92 -0.86 -0.65 6.92
N SER A 93 -0.20 0.49 7.06
CA SER A 93 -0.43 1.38 8.19
C SER A 93 -1.89 1.86 8.21
N ARG A 94 -2.32 2.41 9.34
CA ARG A 94 -3.66 3.00 9.45
C ARG A 94 -3.85 4.14 8.46
N GLU A 95 -2.88 5.04 8.36
CA GLU A 95 -2.94 6.21 7.48
C GLU A 95 -3.01 5.80 6.01
N THR A 96 -2.16 4.85 5.57
CA THR A 96 -2.20 4.33 4.19
C THR A 96 -3.53 3.63 3.88
N ARG A 97 -4.10 2.92 4.85
CA ARG A 97 -5.43 2.30 4.69
C ARG A 97 -6.53 3.34 4.50
N ASP A 98 -6.53 4.39 5.31
CA ASP A 98 -7.54 5.45 5.23
C ASP A 98 -7.42 6.21 3.89
N LEU A 99 -6.18 6.50 3.45
CA LEU A 99 -5.92 7.13 2.15
C LEU A 99 -6.28 6.22 0.97
N TRP A 100 -6.01 4.91 1.05
CA TRP A 100 -6.45 3.95 0.04
C TRP A 100 -7.97 3.92 -0.09
N GLY A 101 -8.70 3.92 1.03
CA GLY A 101 -10.16 4.00 1.02
C GLY A 101 -10.66 5.24 0.28
N LYS A 102 -10.18 6.42 0.68
CA LYS A 102 -10.53 7.70 0.02
C LYS A 102 -10.21 7.68 -1.47
N ALA A 103 -9.02 7.21 -1.84
CA ALA A 103 -8.58 7.12 -3.22
C ALA A 103 -9.46 6.19 -4.07
N ALA A 104 -9.73 4.98 -3.55
CA ALA A 104 -10.54 3.98 -4.23
C ALA A 104 -12.01 4.37 -4.35
N ASP A 105 -12.55 5.12 -3.38
CA ASP A 105 -13.92 5.62 -3.41
C ASP A 105 -14.07 6.82 -4.35
N ALA A 106 -13.12 7.76 -4.31
CA ALA A 106 -13.08 8.90 -5.24
C ALA A 106 -12.99 8.42 -6.70
N ALA A 107 -12.18 7.39 -6.95
CA ALA A 107 -12.08 6.74 -8.24
C ALA A 107 -13.42 6.14 -8.72
N LEU A 108 -14.14 5.45 -7.84
CA LEU A 108 -15.44 4.86 -8.18
C LEU A 108 -16.51 5.93 -8.43
N HIS A 109 -16.59 6.96 -7.59
CA HIS A 109 -17.53 8.06 -7.80
C HIS A 109 -17.26 8.79 -9.11
N LEU A 110 -16.00 9.07 -9.41
CA LEU A 110 -15.64 9.69 -10.67
C LEU A 110 -15.95 8.78 -11.87
N ALA A 111 -15.73 7.46 -11.74
CA ALA A 111 -16.13 6.51 -12.78
C ALA A 111 -17.64 6.54 -13.01
N ALA A 112 -18.44 6.45 -11.95
CA ALA A 112 -19.90 6.52 -12.02
C ALA A 112 -20.35 7.83 -12.68
N GLU A 113 -19.86 8.98 -12.24
CA GLU A 113 -20.18 10.27 -12.85
C GLU A 113 -19.78 10.30 -14.33
N THR A 114 -18.59 9.79 -14.66
CA THR A 114 -18.11 9.76 -16.05
C THR A 114 -19.08 9.01 -16.96
N PHE A 115 -19.56 7.82 -16.55
CA PHE A 115 -20.39 6.96 -17.40
C PHE A 115 -21.89 7.27 -17.29
N GLU A 116 -22.41 7.51 -16.09
CA GLU A 116 -23.83 7.76 -15.85
C GLU A 116 -24.21 9.22 -16.14
N GLY A 117 -23.30 10.16 -15.85
CA GLY A 117 -23.45 11.59 -16.16
C GLY A 117 -23.20 11.92 -17.64
N GLY A 118 -22.74 10.95 -18.44
CA GLY A 118 -22.53 11.13 -19.87
C GLY A 118 -21.29 11.97 -20.22
N HIS A 119 -20.32 12.08 -19.31
CA HIS A 119 -19.05 12.81 -19.53
C HIS A 119 -18.04 11.97 -20.33
N TYR A 120 -18.50 11.38 -21.43
CA TYR A 120 -17.67 10.58 -22.33
C TYR A 120 -18.16 10.71 -23.78
N GLU A 121 -17.23 10.57 -24.72
CA GLU A 121 -17.52 10.44 -26.14
C GLU A 121 -17.15 9.04 -26.59
N GLN A 122 -18.07 8.36 -27.28
CA GLN A 122 -17.82 7.03 -27.82
C GLN A 122 -17.45 7.11 -29.30
N PHE A 123 -16.23 6.70 -29.65
CA PHE A 123 -15.73 6.62 -31.02
C PHE A 123 -15.43 5.16 -31.38
N TYR A 124 -16.29 4.54 -32.19
CA TYR A 124 -16.20 3.12 -32.56
C TYR A 124 -16.06 2.20 -31.33
N ASP A 125 -14.85 1.69 -31.08
CA ASP A 125 -14.47 0.79 -29.98
C ASP A 125 -13.89 1.52 -28.76
N ARG A 126 -13.94 2.86 -28.75
CA ARG A 126 -13.21 3.70 -27.78
C ARG A 126 -14.14 4.60 -27.00
N VAL A 127 -13.81 4.77 -25.72
CA VAL A 127 -14.40 5.79 -24.85
C VAL A 127 -13.34 6.86 -24.63
N ILE A 128 -13.63 8.08 -25.06
CA ILE A 128 -12.81 9.26 -24.82
C ILE A 128 -13.47 10.03 -23.70
N ILE A 129 -12.70 10.36 -22.66
CA ILE A 129 -13.16 11.23 -21.59
C ILE A 129 -12.62 12.62 -21.92
N PRO A 130 -13.47 13.63 -22.16
CA PRO A 130 -13.00 14.98 -22.44
C PRO A 130 -12.14 15.47 -21.29
N GLU A 131 -10.94 15.97 -21.60
CA GLU A 131 -10.04 16.54 -20.58
C GLU A 131 -10.65 17.78 -19.89
N THR A 132 -11.64 18.40 -20.52
CA THR A 132 -12.30 19.62 -20.04
C THR A 132 -13.82 19.50 -20.14
N SER A 133 -14.44 18.88 -19.13
CA SER A 133 -15.88 19.06 -18.90
C SER A 133 -16.10 20.41 -18.21
N GLN A 134 -17.13 21.15 -18.63
CA GLN A 134 -17.57 22.37 -17.94
C GLN A 134 -18.48 22.08 -16.75
N ASP A 135 -18.78 20.80 -16.50
CA ASP A 135 -19.61 20.39 -15.38
C ASP A 135 -18.87 20.61 -14.04
N PRO A 136 -19.42 21.44 -13.14
CA PRO A 136 -18.81 21.71 -11.84
C PRO A 136 -18.69 20.47 -10.95
N GLU A 137 -19.64 19.54 -11.03
CA GLU A 137 -19.61 18.30 -10.24
C GLU A 137 -18.53 17.35 -10.75
N TYR A 138 -18.45 17.16 -12.07
CA TYR A 138 -17.37 16.38 -12.68
C TYR A 138 -16.00 16.94 -12.32
N THR A 139 -15.81 18.26 -12.45
CA THR A 139 -14.55 18.94 -12.11
C THR A 139 -14.16 18.72 -10.65
N ARG A 140 -15.13 18.88 -9.74
CA ARG A 140 -14.93 18.62 -8.30
C ARG A 140 -14.49 17.19 -8.03
N LEU A 141 -15.06 16.20 -8.72
CA LEU A 141 -14.71 14.79 -8.56
C LEU A 141 -13.32 14.46 -9.13
N VAL A 142 -12.95 15.05 -10.27
CA VAL A 142 -11.59 14.94 -10.83
C VAL A 142 -10.56 15.48 -9.84
N ASP A 143 -10.78 16.67 -9.28
CA ASP A 143 -9.88 17.27 -8.31
C ASP A 143 -9.78 16.44 -7.02
N ALA A 144 -10.91 15.95 -6.51
CA ALA A 144 -10.94 15.08 -5.34
C ALA A 144 -10.17 13.75 -5.57
N ALA A 145 -10.36 13.13 -6.74
CA ALA A 145 -9.66 11.91 -7.12
C ALA A 145 -8.16 12.15 -7.26
N LYS A 146 -7.75 13.23 -7.94
CA LYS A 146 -6.35 13.61 -8.08
C LYS A 146 -5.69 13.89 -6.74
N SER A 147 -6.34 14.67 -5.88
CA SER A 147 -5.83 14.99 -4.55
C SER A 147 -5.66 13.73 -3.69
N ALA A 148 -6.67 12.85 -3.66
CA ALA A 148 -6.59 11.59 -2.91
C ALA A 148 -5.47 10.66 -3.43
N ARG A 149 -5.26 10.62 -4.75
CA ARG A 149 -4.15 9.90 -5.37
C ARG A 149 -2.81 10.44 -4.93
N GLU A 150 -2.61 11.75 -5.05
CA GLU A 150 -1.34 12.42 -4.73
C GLU A 150 -0.98 12.26 -3.25
N GLU A 151 -1.97 12.43 -2.36
CA GLU A 151 -1.79 12.22 -0.93
C GLU A 151 -1.39 10.78 -0.59
N LEU A 152 -2.05 9.80 -1.22
CA LEU A 152 -1.69 8.38 -1.06
C LEU A 152 -0.28 8.09 -1.60
N ILE A 153 0.08 8.57 -2.78
CA ILE A 153 1.43 8.36 -3.35
C ILE A 153 2.49 8.96 -2.43
N ALA A 154 2.30 10.20 -1.98
CA ALA A 154 3.21 10.87 -1.05
C ALA A 154 3.39 10.04 0.23
N ARG A 155 2.28 9.50 0.77
CA ARG A 155 2.33 8.65 1.96
C ARG A 155 3.08 7.34 1.73
N LEU A 156 2.82 6.65 0.61
CA LEU A 156 3.51 5.42 0.26
C LEU A 156 5.03 5.63 0.11
N ARG A 157 5.44 6.73 -0.54
CA ARG A 157 6.86 7.10 -0.68
C ARG A 157 7.53 7.40 0.66
N THR A 158 6.82 8.11 1.54
CA THR A 158 7.30 8.43 2.90
C THR A 158 7.50 7.15 3.69
N GLU A 159 6.51 6.24 3.68
CA GLU A 159 6.65 4.98 4.43
C GLU A 159 7.74 4.09 3.87
N LEU A 160 7.90 4.02 2.54
CA LEU A 160 9.00 3.29 1.89
C LEU A 160 10.38 3.95 2.05
N GLU A 161 10.48 5.10 2.73
CA GLU A 161 11.72 5.87 2.93
C GLU A 161 12.40 6.31 1.61
N VAL A 162 11.68 6.29 0.49
CA VAL A 162 12.22 6.62 -0.84
C VAL A 162 12.77 8.03 -0.89
N ASP A 163 12.07 8.98 -0.26
CA ASP A 163 12.45 10.39 -0.30
C ASP A 163 13.69 10.68 0.56
N HIS A 164 13.97 9.88 1.60
CA HIS A 164 15.21 9.99 2.38
C HIS A 164 16.42 9.45 1.61
N CYS A 165 16.24 8.36 0.86
CA CYS A 165 17.32 7.75 0.06
C CYS A 165 17.75 8.61 -1.15
N LEU A 166 16.92 9.54 -1.62
CA LEU A 166 17.22 10.41 -2.77
C LEU A 166 17.85 11.75 -2.38
N SER A 167 17.89 12.07 -1.08
CA SER A 167 18.47 13.31 -0.53
C SER A 167 19.88 13.14 0.08
N ALA A 168 20.42 11.92 0.04
CA ALA A 168 21.75 11.55 0.56
C ALA A 168 22.73 11.33 -0.60
#